data_AF-W2JV75-F1
#
_entry.id   AF-W2JV75-F1
#
_cell.length_a   1.000
_cell.length_b   1.000
_cell.length_c   1.000
_cell.angle_alpha   90.00
_cell.angle_beta   90.00
_cell.angle_gamma   90.00
#
_symmetry.space_group_name_H-M   'P 1'
#
loop_
_entity.id
_entity.type
_entity.pdbx_description
1 polymer ?
#
loop_
_entity_poly.entity_id
_entity_poly.type
_entity_poly.pdbx_seq_one_letter_code
_entity_poly.pdbx_strand_id
1 'polypeptide(L)' 'MLKEGRLHRRSTRIKPALTTENKHMRVEHVLSYIDDATHNFEPMENVIHIDEKWFNQDKNTRTYMLL' A
#
# COMPACT_ATOMS: atom_id res chain seq x y z
N MET A 1 -21.84 -0.36 -4.34
CA MET A 1 -23.22 -0.47 -3.80
C MET A 1 -24.05 0.63 -4.45
N LEU A 2 -25.22 0.29 -5.00
CA LEU A 2 -26.24 1.27 -5.36
C LEU A 2 -26.63 2.02 -4.09
N LYS A 3 -26.53 3.35 -4.13
CA LYS A 3 -27.01 4.21 -3.05
C LYS A 3 -27.90 5.25 -3.73
N GLU A 4 -29.13 5.42 -3.23
CA GLU A 4 -30.07 6.43 -3.74
C GLU A 4 -30.36 6.32 -5.26
N GLY A 5 -30.37 5.10 -5.81
CA GLY A 5 -30.67 4.87 -7.23
C GLY A 5 -29.51 5.12 -8.21
N ARG A 6 -28.30 5.44 -7.73
CA ARG A 6 -27.10 5.63 -8.58
C ARG A 6 -26.06 4.53 -8.31
N LEU A 7 -25.46 3.95 -9.36
CA LEU A 7 -24.31 3.05 -9.20
C LEU A 7 -23.07 3.88 -8.90
N HIS A 8 -22.52 3.68 -7.71
CA HIS A 8 -21.29 4.32 -7.29
C HIS A 8 -20.11 3.35 -7.42
N ARG A 9 -19.06 3.75 -8.16
CA ARG A 9 -17.78 3.02 -8.16
C ARG A 9 -17.13 3.18 -6.80
N ARG A 10 -17.14 2.12 -5.99
CA ARG A 10 -16.33 2.07 -4.76
C ARG A 10 -15.11 1.21 -5.01
N SER A 11 -13.92 1.81 -5.06
CA SER A 11 -12.68 1.08 -4.87
C SER A 11 -12.45 0.95 -3.36
N THR A 12 -12.87 -0.14 -2.75
CA THR A 12 -12.44 -0.46 -1.39
C THR A 12 -11.05 -1.08 -1.50
N ARG A 13 -10.01 -0.32 -1.13
CA ARG A 13 -8.66 -0.87 -0.95
C ARG A 13 -8.68 -1.72 0.33
N ILE A 14 -9.19 -2.95 0.23
CA ILE A 14 -9.11 -3.91 1.32
C ILE A 14 -7.63 -4.26 1.44
N LYS A 15 -6.97 -3.71 2.46
CA LYS A 15 -5.64 -4.17 2.83
C LYS A 15 -5.82 -5.57 3.41
N PRO A 16 -5.08 -6.59 2.91
CA PRO A 16 -5.10 -7.90 3.55
C PRO A 16 -4.74 -7.76 5.03
N ALA A 17 -5.49 -8.43 5.90
CA ALA A 17 -5.13 -8.52 7.31
C ALA A 17 -3.80 -9.26 7.42
N LEU A 18 -2.87 -8.75 8.23
CA LEU A 18 -1.62 -9.45 8.49
C LEU A 18 -1.90 -10.68 9.34
N THR A 19 -1.43 -11.84 8.90
CA THR A 19 -1.33 -13.03 9.74
C THR A 19 -0.37 -12.77 10.91
N THR A 20 -0.44 -13.57 11.97
CA THR A 20 0.52 -13.50 13.08
C THR A 20 1.95 -13.64 12.58
N GLU A 21 2.20 -14.59 11.66
CA GLU A 21 3.51 -14.79 11.02
C GLU A 21 4.01 -13.53 10.29
N ASN A 22 3.16 -12.90 9.48
CA ASN A 22 3.53 -11.66 8.77
C ASN A 22 3.86 -10.52 9.73
N LYS A 23 3.30 -10.51 10.95
CA LYS A 23 3.66 -9.51 11.96
C LYS A 23 5.05 -9.80 12.54
N HIS A 24 5.34 -11.06 12.89
CA HIS A 24 6.64 -11.46 13.40
C HIS A 24 7.75 -11.16 12.40
N MET A 25 7.61 -11.62 11.15
CA MET A 25 8.61 -11.36 10.11
C MET A 25 8.89 -9.87 9.90
N ARG A 26 7.87 -9.01 10.01
CA ARG A 26 8.05 -7.56 9.87
C ARG A 26 8.80 -6.95 11.05
N VAL A 27 8.60 -7.44 12.26
CA VAL A 27 9.34 -6.98 13.45
C VAL A 27 10.80 -7.42 13.34
N GLU A 28 11.05 -8.70 13.03
CA GLU A 28 12.41 -9.22 12.83
C GLU A 28 13.16 -8.46 11.73
N HIS A 29 12.49 -8.18 10.61
CA HIS A 29 13.07 -7.39 9.53
C HIS A 29 13.48 -5.99 10.01
N VAL A 30 12.62 -5.28 10.76
CA VAL A 30 12.96 -3.94 11.26
C VAL A 30 14.09 -3.98 12.27
N LEU A 31 14.11 -4.97 13.18
CA LEU A 31 15.18 -5.14 14.16
C LEU A 31 16.54 -5.37 13.49
N SER A 32 16.57 -6.02 12.33
CA SER A 32 17.82 -6.21 11.56
C SER A 32 18.46 -4.91 11.04
N TYR A 33 17.76 -3.78 11.12
CA TYR A 33 18.27 -2.45 10.75
C TYR A 33 18.49 -1.54 11.96
N ILE A 34 18.49 -2.08 13.18
CA ILE A 34 18.78 -1.32 14.39
C ILE A 34 20.11 -1.81 14.95
N ASP A 35 21.02 -0.88 15.20
CA ASP A 35 22.29 -1.20 15.85
C ASP A 35 22.07 -1.45 17.35
N ASP A 36 22.45 -2.63 17.84
CA ASP A 36 22.19 -3.06 19.23
C ASP A 36 22.90 -2.19 20.28
N ALA A 37 24.02 -1.56 19.92
CA ALA A 37 24.80 -0.75 20.87
C ALA A 37 24.23 0.66 21.01
N THR A 38 23.95 1.31 19.89
CA THR A 38 23.52 2.71 19.82
C THR A 38 22.01 2.88 19.77
N HIS A 39 21.29 1.80 19.47
CA HIS A 39 19.84 1.78 19.24
C HIS A 39 19.38 2.73 18.12
N ASN A 40 20.29 3.07 17.21
CA ASN A 40 19.99 3.87 16.03
C ASN A 40 19.61 2.98 14.85
N PHE A 41 18.81 3.52 13.94
CA PHE A 41 18.55 2.88 12.66
C PHE A 41 19.77 3.00 11.74
N GLU A 42 20.02 1.93 10.97
CA GLU A 42 20.93 1.95 9.84
C GLU A 42 20.51 3.07 8.86
N PRO A 43 21.43 3.94 8.43
CA PRO A 43 21.10 5.11 7.63
C PRO A 43 20.72 4.77 6.18
N MET A 44 20.96 3.53 5.74
CA MET A 44 20.60 3.01 4.40
C MET A 44 21.15 3.83 3.22
N GLU A 45 22.25 4.60 3.41
CA GLU A 45 22.82 5.48 2.37
C GLU A 45 23.27 4.73 1.10
N ASN A 46 23.52 3.42 1.22
CA ASN A 46 23.91 2.53 0.15
C ASN A 46 22.77 1.61 -0.36
N VAL A 47 21.52 1.90 0.01
CA VAL A 47 20.34 1.10 -0.41
C VAL A 47 19.55 1.85 -1.48
N ILE A 48 19.27 1.19 -2.61
CA ILE A 48 18.41 1.73 -3.67
C ILE A 48 17.04 1.07 -3.56
N HIS A 49 16.01 1.86 -3.25
CA HIS A 49 14.61 1.41 -3.22
C HIS A 49 13.96 1.59 -4.59
N ILE A 50 13.38 0.52 -5.13
CA ILE A 50 12.66 0.51 -6.41
C ILE A 50 11.25 -0.01 -6.15
N ASP A 51 10.24 0.68 -6.67
CA ASP A 51 8.84 0.26 -6.60
C ASP A 51 8.11 0.59 -7.89
N GLU A 52 7.09 -0.20 -8.21
CA GLU A 52 6.25 0.04 -9.37
C GLU A 52 5.03 0.89 -8.99
N LYS A 53 4.80 1.94 -9.77
CA LYS A 53 3.61 2.77 -9.62
C LYS A 53 2.81 2.77 -10.91
N TRP A 54 1.54 2.37 -10.80
CA TRP A 54 0.58 2.48 -11.89
C TRP A 54 0.14 3.93 -12.06
N PHE A 55 0.45 4.52 -13.22
CA PHE A 55 -0.10 5.80 -13.64
C PHE A 55 -1.26 5.53 -14.60
N ASN A 56 -2.48 5.85 -14.17
CA ASN A 56 -3.63 5.78 -15.05
C ASN A 56 -3.71 7.06 -15.86
N GLN A 57 -3.63 6.93 -17.17
CA GLN A 57 -4.01 8.03 -18.06
C GLN A 57 -5.51 8.26 -17.91
N ASP A 58 -5.91 9.52 -17.70
CA ASP A 58 -7.31 9.87 -17.73
C ASP A 58 -7.82 9.70 -19.17
N LYS A 59 -8.62 8.65 -19.40
CA LYS A 59 -9.39 8.56 -20.62
C LYS A 59 -10.54 9.53 -20.42
N ASN A 60 -10.59 10.61 -21.20
CA ASN A 60 -11.72 11.55 -21.23
C ASN A 60 -13.03 10.89 -21.77
N THR A 61 -13.17 9.57 -21.60
CA THR A 61 -14.40 8.80 -21.73
C THR A 61 -15.22 9.06 -20.49
N ARG A 62 -16.01 10.13 -20.55
CA ARG A 62 -17.14 10.33 -19.64
C ARG A 62 -18.00 9.07 -19.68
N THR A 63 -17.95 8.25 -18.63
CA THR A 63 -18.86 7.12 -18.49
C THR A 63 -20.20 7.70 -18.06
N TYR A 64 -21.09 7.88 -19.02
CA TYR A 64 -22.48 8.22 -18.73
C TYR A 64 -23.20 6.93 -18.32
N MET A 65 -23.80 6.92 -17.13
CA MET A 65 -24.81 5.93 -16.82
C MET A 65 -26.09 6.32 -17.57
N LEU A 66 -26.44 5.60 -18.63
CA LEU A 66 -27.79 5.67 -19.20
C LEU A 66 -28.71 4.85 -18.28
N LEU A 67 -29.66 5.57 -17.65
CA LEU A 67 -30.83 5.05 -16.95
C LEU A 67 -31.97 4.88 -17.96
#